data_AF-A0A2S0JJA1-F1
#
_entry.id   AF-A0A2S0JJA1-F1
#
_cell.length_a   1.000
_cell.length_b   1.000
_cell.length_c   1.000
_cell.angle_alpha   90.00
_cell.angle_beta   90.00
_cell.angle_gamma   90.00
#
_symmetry.space_group_name_H-M   'P 1'
#
loop_
_entity.id
_entity.type
_entity.pdbx_description
1 polymer ?
#
loop_
_entity_poly.entity_id
_entity_poly.type
_entity_poly.pdbx_seq_one_letter_code
_entity_poly.pdbx_strand_id
1 'polypeptide(L)'
;MKKRGNRIIYETVSGKIIHQTGEALGETEFYDDWQGLSYIEIPHGAIDYFKRYVASVDVKTKKAIIKSYVVQKTEQELFIEKMKEEMEMLKLQVELGGIL
;
A
#
# COMPACT_ATOMS: atom_id res chain seq x y z
N MET A 1 -1.97 19.22 -26.46
CA MET A 1 -1.14 18.21 -25.76
C MET A 1 -0.28 18.92 -24.74
N LYS A 2 -0.49 18.66 -23.44
CA LYS A 2 0.24 19.31 -22.35
C LYS A 2 1.49 18.50 -22.03
N LYS A 3 2.66 19.12 -22.06
CA LYS A 3 3.93 18.47 -21.73
C LYS A 3 4.29 18.79 -20.29
N ARG A 4 4.58 17.77 -19.49
CA ARG A 4 5.07 17.93 -18.12
C ARG A 4 6.59 17.75 -18.11
N GLY A 5 7.30 18.78 -17.66
CA GLY A 5 8.76 18.74 -17.51
C GLY A 5 9.21 17.84 -16.35
N ASN A 6 10.52 17.74 -16.19
CA ASN A 6 11.15 17.00 -15.10
C ASN A 6 11.28 17.87 -13.85
N ARG A 7 10.85 17.39 -12.68
CA ARG A 7 11.06 18.07 -11.39
C ARG A 7 12.06 17.26 -10.57
N ILE A 8 13.14 17.93 -10.16
CA ILE A 8 14.24 17.34 -9.40
C ILE A 8 14.21 17.91 -7.99
N ILE A 9 14.18 17.03 -7.00
CA ILE A 9 14.36 17.34 -5.58
C ILE A 9 15.79 16.97 -5.23
N TYR A 10 16.55 17.90 -4.67
CA TYR A 10 17.96 17.70 -4.33
C TYR A 10 18.26 18.28 -2.95
N GLU A 11 19.30 17.75 -2.31
CA GLU A 11 19.82 18.27 -1.06
C GLU A 11 20.61 19.55 -1.35
N THR A 12 20.26 20.62 -0.66
CA THR A 12 20.68 21.99 -1.02
C THR A 12 22.20 22.18 -0.96
N VAL A 13 22.91 21.56 -0.03
CA VAL A 13 24.34 21.81 0.19
C VAL A 13 25.22 21.02 -0.77
N SER A 14 24.95 19.72 -0.92
CA SER A 14 25.74 18.80 -1.76
C SER A 14 25.25 18.74 -3.21
N GLY A 15 24.04 19.21 -3.50
CA GLY A 15 23.39 19.05 -4.79
C GLY A 15 22.92 17.60 -5.05
N LYS A 16 23.01 16.70 -4.06
CA LYS A 16 22.65 15.29 -4.24
C LYS A 16 21.16 15.15 -4.53
N ILE A 17 20.83 14.50 -5.64
CA ILE A 17 19.43 14.23 -6.00
C ILE A 17 18.80 13.28 -4.98
N ILE A 18 17.66 13.70 -4.42
CA ILE A 18 16.80 12.93 -3.51
C ILE A 18 15.71 12.24 -4.32
N HIS A 19 15.10 12.94 -5.28
CA HIS A 19 14.02 12.42 -6.10
C HIS A 19 13.95 13.12 -7.46
N GLN A 20 13.50 12.40 -8.50
CA GLN A 20 13.35 12.92 -9.85
C GLN A 20 12.10 12.32 -10.49
N THR A 21 11.20 13.17 -10.98
CA THR A 21 9.86 12.75 -11.44
C THR A 21 9.80 12.36 -12.92
N GLY A 22 10.83 12.66 -13.70
CA GLY A 22 10.89 12.38 -15.14
C GLY A 22 10.02 13.30 -16.00
N GLU A 23 10.08 13.12 -17.31
CA GLU A 23 9.28 13.87 -18.29
C GLU A 23 8.06 13.07 -18.73
N ALA A 24 6.96 13.75 -19.05
CA ALA A 24 5.76 13.09 -19.57
C ALA A 24 5.18 13.80 -20.79
N LEU A 25 4.82 13.02 -21.80
CA LEU A 25 4.18 13.44 -23.05
C LEU A 25 2.72 12.97 -23.04
N GLY A 26 1.76 13.84 -23.38
CA GLY A 26 0.34 13.47 -23.49
C GLY A 26 -0.63 14.53 -22.96
N GLU A 27 -1.77 14.11 -22.42
CA GLU A 27 -2.64 14.96 -21.60
C GLU A 27 -2.18 14.89 -20.15
N THR A 28 -1.12 15.62 -19.84
CA THR A 28 -0.55 15.64 -18.49
C THR A 28 -0.85 16.96 -17.79
N GLU A 29 -1.18 16.90 -16.51
CA GLU A 29 -1.33 18.09 -15.68
C GLU A 29 0.04 18.65 -15.29
N PHE A 30 0.10 19.97 -15.11
CA PHE A 30 1.28 20.60 -14.54
C PHE A 30 1.42 20.18 -13.08
N TYR A 31 2.65 20.21 -12.58
CA TYR A 31 2.82 20.02 -11.15
C TYR A 31 2.25 21.21 -10.39
N ASP A 32 1.57 20.92 -9.28
CA ASP A 32 1.22 21.95 -8.31
C ASP A 32 2.46 22.59 -7.68
N ASP A 33 2.28 23.81 -7.18
CA ASP A 33 3.28 24.49 -6.37
C ASP A 33 3.34 23.86 -4.98
N TRP A 34 4.56 23.58 -4.51
CA TRP A 34 4.77 23.07 -3.17
C TRP A 34 4.88 24.23 -2.17
N GLN A 35 4.18 24.13 -1.04
CA GLN A 35 4.31 25.08 0.07
C GLN A 35 5.51 24.78 0.98
N GLY A 36 6.09 23.58 0.86
CA GLY A 36 7.25 23.12 1.63
C GLY A 36 7.44 21.61 1.51
N LEU A 37 8.65 21.14 1.82
CA LEU A 37 8.97 19.72 1.91
C LEU A 37 9.23 19.35 3.37
N SER A 38 8.78 18.17 3.78
CA SER A 38 8.98 17.62 5.13
C SER A 38 9.24 16.13 5.04
N TYR A 39 9.81 15.56 6.10
CA TYR A 39 10.11 14.13 6.17
C TYR A 39 9.65 13.56 7.51
N ILE A 40 9.44 12.24 7.52
CA ILE A 40 9.29 11.43 8.72
C ILE A 40 10.21 10.23 8.61
N GLU A 41 10.72 9.74 9.73
CA GLU A 41 11.51 8.52 9.79
C GLU A 41 10.63 7.38 10.30
N ILE A 42 10.65 6.27 9.57
CA ILE A 42 9.96 5.05 9.97
C ILE A 42 11.06 4.04 10.33
N PRO A 43 11.13 3.57 11.58
CA PRO A 43 12.13 2.59 11.98
C PRO A 43 12.05 1.31 11.16
N HIS A 44 13.21 0.67 10.97
CA HIS A 44 13.27 -0.62 10.31
C HIS A 44 12.41 -1.66 11.04
N GLY A 45 11.59 -2.42 10.30
CA GLY A 45 10.70 -3.43 10.85
C GLY A 45 9.40 -2.88 11.46
N ALA A 46 9.17 -1.56 11.49
CA ALA A 46 7.93 -0.99 12.00
C ALA A 46 6.70 -1.30 11.11
N ILE A 47 6.92 -1.64 9.84
CA ILE A 47 5.86 -1.98 8.88
C ILE A 47 6.24 -3.28 8.15
N ASP A 48 5.32 -4.24 8.17
CA ASP A 48 5.38 -5.41 7.28
C ASP A 48 4.91 -4.97 5.87
N TYR A 49 5.88 -4.58 5.04
CA TYR A 49 5.62 -4.08 3.69
C TYR A 49 5.15 -5.16 2.70
N PHE A 50 5.13 -6.44 3.08
CA PHE A 50 4.49 -7.47 2.26
C PHE A 50 2.96 -7.44 2.41
N LYS A 51 2.46 -6.98 3.55
CA LYS A 51 1.01 -6.96 3.85
C LYS A 51 0.41 -5.56 3.85
N ARG A 52 1.25 -4.53 4.00
CA ARG A 52 0.82 -3.16 4.22
C ARG A 52 1.68 -2.16 3.44
N TYR A 53 1.16 -0.96 3.26
CA TYR A 53 1.88 0.16 2.66
C TYR A 53 1.54 1.48 3.36
N VAL A 54 2.45 2.45 3.24
CA VAL A 54 2.20 3.82 3.67
C VAL A 54 1.32 4.50 2.62
N ALA A 55 0.07 4.80 2.98
CA ALA A 55 -0.87 5.44 2.07
C ALA A 55 -0.72 6.96 2.05
N SER A 56 -0.40 7.54 3.20
CA SER A 56 -0.18 8.98 3.37
C SER A 56 0.50 9.27 4.71
N VAL A 57 0.74 10.54 5.01
CA VAL A 57 1.23 11.01 6.31
C VAL A 57 0.21 11.99 6.89
N ASP A 58 -0.16 11.80 8.14
CA ASP A 58 -0.93 12.78 8.89
C ASP A 58 0.00 13.94 9.27
N VAL A 59 -0.25 15.12 8.69
CA VAL A 59 0.62 16.31 8.83
C VAL A 59 0.64 16.83 10.27
N LYS A 60 -0.45 16.67 11.03
CA LYS A 60 -0.55 17.18 12.41
C LYS A 60 0.23 16.31 13.38
N THR A 61 0.09 15.00 13.25
CA THR A 61 0.72 14.02 14.15
C THR A 61 2.09 13.56 13.67
N LYS A 62 2.46 13.87 12.42
CA LYS A 62 3.68 13.40 11.74
C LYS A 62 3.78 11.87 11.73
N LYS A 63 2.65 11.16 11.64
CA LYS A 63 2.59 9.70 11.59
C LYS A 63 2.18 9.20 10.22
N ALA A 64 2.80 8.12 9.78
CA ALA A 64 2.40 7.40 8.58
C ALA A 64 1.01 6.78 8.77
N ILE A 65 0.11 6.97 7.81
CA ILE A 65 -1.17 6.30 7.72
C ILE A 65 -0.96 5.01 6.93
N ILE A 66 -1.07 3.88 7.61
CA ILE A 66 -0.77 2.55 7.06
C ILE A 66 -2.07 1.88 6.62
N LYS A 67 -2.09 1.36 5.39
CA LYS A 67 -3.18 0.54 4.86
C LYS A 67 -2.69 -0.87 4.53
N SER A 68 -3.57 -1.85 4.64
CA SER A 68 -3.30 -3.21 4.16
C SER A 68 -3.52 -3.29 2.65
N TYR A 69 -2.70 -4.09 1.97
CA TYR A 69 -3.04 -4.52 0.63
C TYR A 69 -4.34 -5.33 0.70
N VAL A 70 -5.28 -5.02 -0.19
CA VAL A 70 -6.43 -5.89 -0.40
C VAL A 70 -5.91 -7.09 -1.19
N VAL A 71 -5.67 -8.20 -0.48
CA VAL A 71 -5.43 -9.48 -1.15
C VAL A 71 -6.78 -9.92 -1.71
N GLN A 72 -7.03 -9.63 -2.98
CA GLN A 72 -8.15 -10.23 -3.68
C GLN A 72 -7.84 -11.71 -3.81
N LYS A 73 -8.63 -12.54 -3.13
CA LYS A 73 -8.55 -13.99 -3.28
C LYS A 73 -8.98 -14.34 -4.69
N THR A 74 -8.24 -15.23 -5.32
CA THR A 74 -8.65 -15.85 -6.58
C THR A 74 -9.93 -16.69 -6.36
N GLU A 75 -10.68 -16.95 -7.43
CA GLU A 75 -11.85 -17.85 -7.36
C GLU A 75 -11.49 -19.22 -6.78
N GLN A 76 -10.28 -19.73 -7.10
CA GLN A 76 -9.77 -21.00 -6.58
C GLN A 76 -9.51 -20.95 -5.07
N GLU A 77 -8.89 -19.87 -4.57
CA GLU A 77 -8.66 -19.70 -3.13
C GLU A 77 -9.96 -19.56 -2.35
N LEU A 78 -10.94 -18.81 -2.90
CA LEU A 78 -12.29 -18.71 -2.33
C LEU A 78 -13.00 -20.07 -2.27
N PHE A 79 -12.87 -20.86 -3.34
CA PHE A 79 -13.44 -22.21 -3.39
C PHE A 79 -12.80 -23.14 -2.34
N ILE A 80 -11.46 -23.13 -2.23
CA ILE A 80 -10.73 -23.94 -1.25
C ILE A 80 -11.13 -23.56 0.18
N GLU A 81 -11.28 -22.27 0.47
CA GLU A 81 -11.69 -21.79 1.79
C GLU A 81 -13.10 -22.26 2.15
N LYS A 82 -14.06 -22.10 1.24
CA LYS A 82 -15.43 -22.59 1.44
C LYS A 82 -15.47 -24.11 1.70
N MET A 83 -14.69 -24.88 0.94
CA MET A 83 -14.60 -26.33 1.16
C MET A 83 -14.01 -26.68 2.52
N LYS A 84 -13.01 -25.93 3.00
CA LYS A 84 -12.44 -26.13 4.34
C LYS A 84 -13.47 -25.85 5.44
N GLU A 85 -14.24 -24.78 5.31
CA GLU A 85 -15.31 -24.45 6.26
C GLU A 85 -16.37 -25.54 6.33
N GLU A 86 -16.84 -26.04 5.18
CA GLU A 86 -17.81 -27.16 5.12
C GLU A 86 -17.24 -28.43 5.76
N MET A 87 -15.97 -28.75 5.51
CA MET A 87 -15.31 -29.90 6.14
C MET A 87 -15.17 -29.75 7.66
N GLU A 88 -14.87 -28.56 8.18
CA GLU A 88 -14.80 -28.31 9.62
C GLU A 88 -16.17 -28.47 10.27
N MET A 89 -17.22 -27.94 9.66
CA MET A 89 -18.60 -28.11 10.14
C MET A 89 -19.01 -29.59 10.18
N LEU A 90 -18.66 -30.36 9.14
CA LEU A 90 -18.91 -31.80 9.10
C LEU A 90 -18.15 -32.56 10.19
N LYS A 91 -16.87 -32.22 10.43
CA LYS A 91 -16.10 -32.80 11.53
C LYS A 91 -16.74 -32.52 12.88
N LEU A 92 -17.18 -31.29 13.11
CA LEU A 92 -17.85 -30.89 14.34
C LEU A 92 -19.16 -31.68 14.56
N GLN A 93 -19.94 -31.91 13.50
CA GLN A 93 -21.16 -32.73 13.56
C GLN A 93 -20.87 -34.19 13.90
N VAL A 94 -19.78 -34.76 13.34
CA VAL A 94 -19.34 -36.12 13.66
C VAL A 94 -18.86 -36.21 15.12
N GLU A 95 -18.07 -35.24 15.58
CA GLU A 95 -17.56 -35.18 16.96
C GLU A 95 -18.68 -34.97 18.00
N LEU A 96 -19.74 -34.23 17.65
CA LEU A 96 -20.92 -34.04 18.50
C LEU A 96 -21.91 -35.22 18.46
N GLY A 97 -21.53 -36.35 17.84
CA GLY A 97 -22.32 -37.58 17.86
C GLY A 97 -23.46 -37.62 16.84
N GLY A 98 -23.13 -37.33 15.58
CA GLY A 98 -24.06 -37.12 14.46
C GLY A 98 -25.35 -37.95 14.47
N ILE A 99 -26.47 -37.26 14.21
CA ILE A 99 -27.77 -37.84 13.86
C ILE A 99 -27.58 -38.67 12.58
N LEU A 100 -27.78 -39.98 12.71
CA LEU A 100 -28.00 -40.92 11.59
C LEU A 100 -29.49 -40.96 11.25
#